data_AF-A0A2E8TRR6-F1
#
_entry.id   AF-A0A2E8TRR6-F1
#
_cell.length_a   1.000
_cell.length_b   1.000
_cell.length_c   1.000
_cell.angle_alpha   90.00
_cell.angle_beta   90.00
_cell.angle_gamma   90.00
#
_symmetry.space_group_name_H-M   'P 1'
#
loop_
_entity.id
_entity.type
_entity.pdbx_description
1 polymer ?
#
loop_
_entity_poly.entity_id
_entity_poly.type
_entity_poly.pdbx_seq_one_letter_code
_entity_poly.pdbx_strand_id
1 'polypeptide(L)' 'MSALTEVLLTFILVSTSAYLIWTILKIRQRRLDFSADSEKEHIGEAKEPNLLMEPTSDALDEMDNLLLKAGLSLAEE' A
#
# COMPACT_ATOMS: atom_id res chain seq x y z
N MET A 1 50.40 11.10 19.20
CA MET A 1 49.08 10.62 19.69
C MET A 1 47.92 10.95 18.75
N SER A 2 47.97 12.02 17.93
CA SER A 2 46.87 12.44 17.00
C SER A 2 46.52 11.44 15.88
N ALA A 3 47.53 10.82 15.24
CA ALA A 3 47.28 9.96 14.08
C ALA A 3 46.46 8.70 14.43
N LEU A 4 46.72 8.08 15.59
CA LEU A 4 45.94 6.91 16.03
C LEU A 4 44.50 7.28 16.38
N THR A 5 44.27 8.45 16.97
CA THR A 5 42.93 8.95 17.27
C THR A 5 42.15 9.30 16.00
N GLU A 6 42.80 9.86 14.98
CA GLU A 6 42.17 10.14 13.68
C GLU A 6 41.78 8.85 12.94
N VAL A 7 42.65 7.84 12.97
CA VAL A 7 42.34 6.52 12.39
C VAL A 7 41.19 5.83 13.13
N LEU A 8 41.14 5.93 14.46
CA LEU A 8 40.03 5.40 15.25
C LEU A 8 38.71 6.12 14.94
N LEU A 9 38.72 7.46 14.86
CA LEU A 9 37.53 8.25 14.56
C LEU A 9 36.99 7.98 13.16
N THR A 10 37.87 7.87 12.17
CA THR A 10 37.48 7.51 10.80
C THR A 10 36.89 6.10 10.74
N PHE A 11 37.47 5.14 11.47
CA PHE A 11 36.92 3.79 11.57
C PHE A 11 35.52 3.76 12.21
N ILE A 12 35.32 4.52 13.29
CA ILE A 12 34.01 4.66 13.94
C ILE A 12 33.01 5.29 12.97
N LEU A 13 33.40 6.33 12.23
CA LEU A 13 32.52 6.98 11.26
C LEU A 13 32.11 6.04 10.12
N VAL A 14 33.07 5.29 9.56
CA VAL A 14 32.79 4.34 8.47
C VAL A 14 31.91 3.20 8.96
N SER A 15 32.22 2.61 10.12
CA SER A 15 31.44 1.51 10.69
C SER A 15 30.01 1.92 11.02
N THR A 16 29.81 3.10 11.60
CA THR A 16 28.47 3.65 11.90
C THR A 16 27.70 3.97 10.61
N SER A 17 28.36 4.57 9.62
CA SER A 17 27.74 4.85 8.31
C SER A 17 27.31 3.58 7.60
N ALA A 18 28.18 2.57 7.56
CA ALA A 18 27.87 1.26 6.97
C ALA A 18 26.71 0.57 7.70
N TYR A 19 26.69 0.63 9.03
CA TYR A 19 25.62 0.07 9.84
C TYR A 19 24.27 0.76 9.56
N LEU A 20 24.26 2.10 9.46
CA LEU A 20 23.06 2.85 9.12
C LEU A 20 22.54 2.51 7.71
N ILE A 21 23.43 2.43 6.72
CA ILE A 21 23.05 2.01 5.36
C ILE A 21 22.44 0.60 5.39
N TRP A 22 23.09 -0.34 6.09
CA TRP A 22 22.61 -1.71 6.20
C TRP A 22 21.24 -1.80 6.89
N THR A 23 21.04 -1.06 7.97
CA THR A 23 19.75 -1.04 8.68
C THR A 23 18.63 -0.45 7.82
N ILE A 24 18.88 0.65 7.09
CA ILE A 24 17.90 1.23 6.16
C ILE A 24 17.54 0.24 5.06
N LEU A 25 18.54 -0.40 4.44
CA LEU A 25 18.32 -1.39 3.38
C LEU A 25 17.53 -2.60 3.89
N LYS A 26 17.84 -3.09 5.09
CA LYS A 26 17.10 -4.20 5.73
C LYS A 26 15.64 -3.84 6.00
N ILE A 27 15.35 -2.61 6.42
CA ILE A 27 13.98 -2.13 6.59
C ILE A 27 13.27 -2.04 5.23
N ARG A 28 13.95 -1.51 4.21
CA ARG A 28 13.39 -1.42 2.85
C ARG A 28 13.09 -2.79 2.26
N GLN A 29 14.02 -3.75 2.39
CA GLN A 29 13.81 -5.13 1.93
C GLN A 29 12.63 -5.78 2.62
N ARG A 30 12.49 -5.63 3.94
CA ARG A 30 11.30 -6.12 4.67
C ARG A 30 9.98 -5.52 4.17
N ARG A 31 9.99 -4.25 3.77
CA ARG A 31 8.80 -3.59 3.19
C ARG A 31 8.50 -4.09 1.78
N LEU A 32 9.53 -4.34 0.98
CA LEU A 32 9.38 -4.91 -0.36
C LEU A 32 8.88 -6.35 -0.31
N ASP A 33 9.39 -7.19 0.60
CA ASP A 33 8.90 -8.55 0.80
C ASP A 33 7.43 -8.55 1.24
N PHE A 34 7.02 -7.61 2.10
CA PHE A 34 5.63 -7.46 2.51
C PHE A 34 4.72 -6.97 1.36
N SER A 35 5.24 -6.11 0.48
CA SER A 35 4.51 -5.68 -0.71
C SER A 35 4.44 -6.75 -1.79
N ALA A 36 5.46 -7.60 -1.93
CA ALA A 36 5.48 -8.73 -2.86
C ALA A 36 4.47 -9.81 -2.46
N ASP A 37 4.24 -10.04 -1.16
CA ASP A 37 3.18 -10.95 -0.69
C ASP A 37 1.77 -10.35 -0.84
N SER A 38 1.68 -9.02 -1.00
CA SER A 38 0.45 -8.31 -1.36
C SER A 38 0.24 -8.16 -2.88
N GLU A 39 1.21 -8.57 -3.69
CA GLU A 39 1.09 -8.70 -5.15
C GLU A 39 0.41 -10.03 -5.51
N LYS A 40 -0.66 -10.38 -4.78
CA LYS A 40 -1.75 -11.07 -5.45
C LYS A 40 -2.33 -10.04 -6.40
N GLU A 41 -1.79 -10.05 -7.61
CA GLU A 41 -2.32 -9.40 -8.81
C GLU A 41 -3.82 -9.26 -8.64
N HIS A 42 -4.29 -8.03 -8.39
CA HIS A 42 -5.71 -7.77 -8.31
C HIS A 42 -6.20 -7.85 -9.76
N ILE A 43 -6.56 -9.06 -10.19
CA ILE A 43 -6.89 -9.40 -11.58
C ILE A 43 -8.15 -8.64 -12.06
N GLY A 44 -8.81 -7.87 -11.18
CA GLY A 44 -10.09 -7.20 -11.47
C GLY A 44 -11.23 -8.19 -11.68
N GLU A 45 -10.97 -9.49 -11.57
CA GLU A 45 -11.98 -10.52 -11.56
C GLU A 45 -12.74 -10.44 -10.24
N ALA A 46 -14.04 -10.18 -10.34
CA ALA A 46 -14.93 -10.36 -9.22
C ALA A 46 -14.80 -11.80 -8.71
N LYS A 47 -14.60 -11.96 -7.40
CA LYS A 47 -14.45 -13.28 -6.77
C LYS A 47 -15.60 -14.23 -7.12
N GLU A 48 -16.81 -13.68 -7.31
CA GLU A 48 -18.00 -14.40 -7.70
C GLU A 48 -18.80 -13.58 -8.72
N PRO A 49 -18.48 -13.65 -10.03
CA PRO A 49 -19.06 -12.78 -11.04
C PRO A 49 -20.56 -13.01 -11.23
N ASN A 50 -21.03 -14.23 -10.97
CA ASN A 50 -22.45 -14.59 -11.09
C ASN A 50 -23.35 -13.85 -10.09
N LEU A 51 -22.82 -13.46 -8.92
CA LEU A 51 -23.58 -12.71 -7.91
C LEU A 51 -23.73 -11.23 -8.26
N LEU A 52 -22.96 -10.74 -9.23
CA LEU A 52 -22.99 -9.34 -9.68
C LEU A 52 -23.77 -9.16 -10.99
N MET A 53 -24.39 -10.23 -11.53
CA MET A 53 -25.19 -10.15 -12.75
C MET A 53 -26.50 -9.40 -12.56
N GLU A 54 -27.07 -9.47 -11.36
CA GLU A 54 -28.26 -8.72 -10.99
C GLU A 54 -27.93 -7.83 -9.79
N PRO A 55 -28.34 -6.54 -9.81
CA PRO A 55 -28.13 -5.67 -8.66
C PRO A 55 -28.95 -6.17 -7.48
N THR A 56 -28.33 -6.23 -6.31
CA THR A 56 -29.03 -6.54 -5.05
C THR A 56 -29.95 -5.40 -4.64
N SER A 57 -31.01 -5.70 -3.88
CA SER A 57 -31.95 -4.68 -3.36
C SER A 57 -31.23 -3.52 -2.68
N ASP A 58 -30.27 -3.83 -1.80
CA ASP A 58 -29.48 -2.81 -1.10
C ASP A 58 -28.66 -1.93 -2.05
N ALA A 59 -28.24 -2.47 -3.20
CA ALA A 59 -27.49 -1.71 -4.19
C ALA A 59 -28.40 -0.76 -4.99
N LEU A 60 -29.67 -1.14 -5.20
CA LEU A 60 -30.69 -0.28 -5.79
C LEU A 60 -31.05 0.86 -4.85
N ASP A 61 -31.20 0.58 -3.55
CA ASP A 61 -31.49 1.59 -2.54
C ASP A 61 -30.33 2.60 -2.38
N GLU A 62 -29.09 2.12 -2.38
CA GLU A 62 -27.90 2.99 -2.36
C GLU A 62 -27.82 3.84 -3.64
N MET A 63 -28.16 3.27 -4.80
CA MET A 63 -28.19 4.00 -6.07
C MET A 63 -29.23 5.13 -6.04
N ASP A 64 -30.43 4.89 -5.51
CA ASP A 64 -31.47 5.92 -5.38
C ASP A 64 -31.01 7.07 -4.49
N ASN A 65 -30.38 6.75 -3.35
CA ASN A 65 -29.78 7.76 -2.46
C ASN A 65 -28.70 8.60 -3.17
N LEU A 66 -27.86 7.97 -4.00
CA LEU A 66 -26.83 8.66 -4.76
C LEU A 66 -27.41 9.57 -5.86
N LEU A 67 -28.47 9.12 -6.53
CA LEU A 67 -29.16 9.91 -7.55
C LEU A 67 -29.84 11.14 -6.92
N LEU A 68 -30.56 10.96 -5.81
CA LEU A 68 -31.17 12.06 -5.06
C LEU A 68 -30.12 13.10 -4.64
N LYS A 69 -28.94 12.65 -4.18
CA LYS A 69 -27.83 13.53 -3.81
C LYS A 69 -27.24 14.28 -5.00
N ALA A 70 -27.29 13.71 -6.20
CA ALA A 70 -26.90 14.35 -7.45
C ALA A 70 -28.00 15.26 -8.03
N GLY A 71 -29.18 15.34 -7.39
CA GLY A 71 -30.33 16.11 -7.88
C GLY A 71 -31.06 15.44 -9.04
N LEU A 72 -30.85 14.13 -9.24
CA LEU A 72 -31.53 13.31 -10.24
C LEU A 72 -32.54 12.42 -9.53
N SER A 73 -33.76 12.32 -10.03
CA SER A 73 -34.73 11.31 -9.58
C SER A 73 -35.05 10.39 -10.74
N LEU A 74 -35.04 9.07 -10.51
CA LEU A 74 -35.63 8.13 -11.46
C LEU A 74 -37.13 8.44 -11.53
N ALA A 75 -37.59 8.94 -12.67
CA ALA A 75 -39.02 9.02 -12.94
C ALA A 75 -39.53 7.58 -13.09
N GLU A 76 -40.35 7.12 -12.15
CA GLU A 76 -41.12 5.88 -12.31
C GLU A 76 -42.14 6.07 -13.44
N GLU A 77 -42.10 5.20 -14.46
CA GLU A 77 -43.22 4.97 -15.40
C GLU A 77 -44.22 3.96 -14.82
#